data_AF-A0A2D7PG98-F1
#
_entry.id   AF-A0A2D7PG98-F1
#
_cell.length_a   1.000
_cell.length_b   1.000
_cell.length_c   1.000
_cell.angle_alpha   90.00
_cell.angle_beta   90.00
_cell.angle_gamma   90.00
#
_symmetry.space_group_name_H-M   'P 1'
#
loop_
_entity.id
_entity.type
_entity.pdbx_description
1 polymer ?
#
loop_
_entity_poly.entity_id
_entity_poly.type
_entity_poly.pdbx_seq_one_letter_code
_entity_poly.pdbx_strand_id
1 'polypeptide(L)'
;MATTTFSGPVRSESTVKTVSKNSTTGVITEIITMGDAPVALGDENKTLDAATHSGRTLVVPAIAANRTITLPAPVAGQTYKLIYGGAAEEAENLIIVTPGNTNFFIGCIVHLDSNADNASIYSNGSSNSKLTLTDFGCFEINIVAKDSTNYFIHGYAESADAPAFANQ
;
A
#
# COMPACT_ATOMS: atom_id res chain seq x y z
N MET A 1 9.95 1.69 27.32
CA MET A 1 10.00 3.16 27.15
C MET A 1 9.02 3.78 28.12
N ALA A 2 9.41 4.83 28.84
CA ALA A 2 8.44 5.60 29.63
C ALA A 2 7.44 6.24 28.66
N THR A 3 6.15 6.05 28.89
CA THR A 3 5.10 6.69 28.11
C THR A 3 4.98 8.15 28.56
N THR A 4 5.43 9.09 27.75
CA THR A 4 5.12 10.51 27.94
C THR A 4 3.70 10.76 27.47
N THR A 5 2.84 11.26 28.36
CA THR A 5 1.47 11.65 27.99
C THR A 5 1.46 13.12 27.62
N PHE A 6 0.95 13.45 26.44
CA PHE A 6 0.61 14.82 26.07
C PHE A 6 -0.87 15.06 26.37
N SER A 7 -1.20 16.17 27.02
CA SER A 7 -2.57 16.57 27.31
C SER A 7 -2.80 17.98 26.76
N GLY A 8 -3.66 18.10 25.77
CA GLY A 8 -3.97 19.35 25.07
C GLY A 8 -4.04 19.17 23.55
N PRO A 9 -4.47 20.21 22.80
CA PRO A 9 -4.46 20.19 21.34
C PRO A 9 -3.03 20.28 20.80
N VAL A 10 -2.71 19.48 19.79
CA VAL A 10 -1.48 19.62 18.97
C VAL A 10 -1.86 20.38 17.71
N ARG A 11 -1.18 21.50 17.43
CA ARG A 11 -1.30 22.25 16.17
C ARG A 11 0.00 22.10 15.40
N SER A 12 -0.10 21.78 14.11
CA SER A 12 1.02 21.83 13.17
C SER A 12 0.74 22.87 12.11
N GLU A 13 1.76 23.64 11.73
CA GLU A 13 1.70 24.56 10.59
C GLU A 13 1.83 23.83 9.24
N SER A 14 2.29 22.58 9.26
CA SER A 14 2.45 21.73 8.08
C SER A 14 1.78 20.38 8.28
N THR A 15 2.51 19.39 8.81
CA THR A 15 2.03 18.02 9.01
C THR A 15 2.48 17.48 10.37
N VAL A 16 1.94 16.34 10.78
CA VAL A 16 2.42 15.60 11.96
C VAL A 16 3.03 14.29 11.49
N LYS A 17 4.28 14.05 11.86
CA LYS A 17 4.93 12.75 11.65
C LYS A 17 4.87 11.93 12.91
N THR A 18 4.39 10.70 12.80
CA THR A 18 4.53 9.71 13.86
C THR A 18 5.75 8.84 13.59
N VAL A 19 6.43 8.44 14.66
CA VAL A 19 7.66 7.67 14.58
C VAL A 19 7.65 6.52 15.58
N SER A 20 8.35 5.44 15.23
CA SER A 20 8.69 4.37 16.16
C SER A 20 10.14 4.54 16.58
N LYS A 21 10.42 4.40 17.88
CA LYS A 21 11.79 4.40 18.39
C LYS A 21 12.11 3.03 18.97
N ASN A 22 13.17 2.40 18.48
CA ASN A 22 13.69 1.18 19.08
C ASN A 22 14.26 1.52 20.47
N SER A 23 13.77 0.86 21.51
CA SER A 23 14.16 1.15 22.89
C SER A 23 15.60 0.76 23.24
N THR A 24 16.20 -0.15 22.48
CA THR A 24 17.54 -0.68 22.72
C THR A 24 18.59 0.06 21.88
N THR A 25 18.31 0.26 20.59
CA THR A 25 19.26 0.89 19.66
C THR A 25 19.06 2.40 19.52
N GLY A 26 17.92 2.93 19.97
CA GLY A 26 17.57 4.33 19.82
C GLY A 26 17.18 4.76 18.39
N VAL A 27 17.23 3.84 17.43
CA VAL A 27 16.87 4.09 16.02
C VAL A 27 15.42 4.58 15.94
N ILE A 28 15.23 5.67 15.19
CA ILE A 28 13.91 6.26 14.93
C ILE A 28 13.53 5.94 13.48
N THR A 29 12.32 5.44 13.29
CA THR A 29 11.74 5.17 11.96
C THR A 29 10.42 5.89 11.82
N GLU A 30 10.21 6.54 10.68
CA GLU A 30 8.94 7.19 10.37
C GLU A 30 7.85 6.15 10.13
N ILE A 31 6.65 6.38 10.68
CA ILE A 31 5.50 5.50 10.56
C ILE A 31 4.50 6.08 9.57
N ILE A 32 3.92 7.25 9.86
CA ILE A 32 2.96 7.93 8.97
C ILE A 32 3.13 9.44 9.04
N THR A 33 2.84 10.11 7.93
CA THR A 33 2.61 11.54 7.84
C THR A 33 1.11 11.80 7.86
N MET A 34 0.64 12.57 8.85
CA MET A 34 -0.75 12.96 9.02
C MET A 34 -0.99 14.38 8.52
N GLY A 35 -2.10 14.58 7.81
CA GLY A 35 -2.57 15.90 7.37
C GLY A 35 -1.93 16.45 6.09
N ASP A 36 -1.19 15.62 5.36
CA ASP A 36 -0.61 16.00 4.05
C ASP A 36 -1.57 15.68 2.89
N ALA A 37 -1.38 16.36 1.76
CA ALA A 37 -2.16 16.15 0.53
C ALA A 37 -1.92 14.76 -0.09
N PRO A 38 -2.78 14.25 -0.99
CA PRO A 38 -2.50 13.05 -1.77
C PRO A 38 -1.21 13.17 -2.60
N VAL A 39 -0.63 12.02 -2.96
CA VAL A 39 0.55 11.93 -3.85
C VAL A 39 0.13 11.35 -5.18
N ALA A 40 0.24 12.11 -6.26
CA ALA A 40 0.19 11.56 -7.61
C ALA A 40 1.51 10.85 -7.92
N LEU A 41 1.46 9.55 -8.19
CA LEU A 41 2.60 8.79 -8.68
C LEU A 41 2.81 9.09 -10.17
N GLY A 42 4.02 8.85 -10.67
CA GLY A 42 4.28 8.91 -12.11
C GLY A 42 4.16 7.54 -12.76
N ASP A 43 4.18 7.53 -14.11
CA ASP A 43 4.21 6.33 -14.93
C ASP A 43 5.61 5.69 -14.92
N GLU A 44 6.00 5.15 -13.75
CA GLU A 44 7.26 4.46 -13.54
C GLU A 44 7.16 3.36 -12.49
N ASN A 45 8.17 2.48 -12.46
CA ASN A 45 8.36 1.64 -11.28
C ASN A 45 8.72 2.53 -10.09
N LYS A 46 8.03 2.34 -8.97
CA LYS A 46 8.17 3.18 -7.79
C LYS A 46 8.46 2.36 -6.55
N THR A 47 9.54 2.69 -5.86
CA THR A 47 9.72 2.25 -4.47
C THR A 47 9.16 3.33 -3.55
N LEU A 48 8.22 2.93 -2.69
CA LEU A 48 7.62 3.81 -1.69
C LEU A 48 8.52 3.87 -0.46
N ASP A 49 8.41 4.99 0.26
CA ASP A 49 9.01 5.20 1.57
C ASP A 49 7.95 5.72 2.55
N ALA A 50 8.18 5.51 3.85
CA ALA A 50 7.22 5.89 4.87
C ALA A 50 7.06 7.41 5.00
N ALA A 51 8.12 8.19 4.78
CA ALA A 51 8.13 9.62 4.99
C ALA A 51 7.20 10.36 4.02
N THR A 52 7.27 9.97 2.75
CA THR A 52 6.58 10.62 1.66
C THR A 52 5.21 10.01 1.38
N HIS A 53 5.00 8.71 1.68
CA HIS A 53 3.83 7.98 1.17
C HIS A 53 2.92 7.41 2.26
N SER A 54 3.45 7.08 3.44
CA SER A 54 2.66 6.41 4.48
C SER A 54 1.71 7.40 5.18
N GLY A 55 0.44 7.02 5.29
CA GLY A 55 -0.64 7.85 5.85
C GLY A 55 -1.32 8.75 4.83
N ARG A 56 -0.91 8.70 3.55
CA ARG A 56 -1.44 9.51 2.45
C ARG A 56 -2.15 8.62 1.43
N THR A 57 -3.05 9.22 0.66
CA THR A 57 -3.61 8.60 -0.54
C THR A 57 -2.60 8.73 -1.69
N LEU A 58 -2.29 7.60 -2.31
CA LEU A 58 -1.42 7.48 -3.46
C LEU A 58 -2.29 7.26 -4.70
N VAL A 59 -2.15 8.15 -5.68
CA VAL A 59 -2.93 8.10 -6.92
C VAL A 59 -2.05 7.54 -8.01
N VAL A 60 -2.40 6.37 -8.52
CA VAL A 60 -1.74 5.74 -9.66
C VAL A 60 -2.33 6.34 -10.95
N PRO A 61 -1.51 6.92 -11.84
CA PRO A 61 -2.00 7.47 -13.10
C PRO A 61 -2.34 6.34 -14.07
N ALA A 62 -2.84 6.69 -15.27
CA ALA A 62 -2.73 5.79 -16.42
C ALA A 62 -1.26 5.49 -16.70
N ILE A 63 -0.96 4.25 -17.07
CA ILE A 63 0.39 3.71 -17.26
C ILE A 63 0.57 3.25 -18.71
N ALA A 64 1.76 3.48 -19.29
CA ALA A 64 2.05 3.07 -20.67
C ALA A 64 2.81 1.74 -20.78
N ALA A 65 3.08 1.11 -19.64
CA ALA A 65 3.72 -0.20 -19.52
C ALA A 65 3.43 -0.78 -18.14
N ASN A 66 3.61 -2.10 -17.97
CA ASN A 66 3.50 -2.73 -16.66
C ASN A 66 4.37 -2.01 -15.61
N ARG A 67 3.76 -1.55 -14.52
CA ARG A 67 4.45 -0.84 -13.44
C ARG A 67 4.46 -1.63 -12.15
N THR A 68 5.57 -1.53 -11.44
CA THR A 68 5.75 -2.14 -10.13
C THR A 68 5.86 -1.08 -9.05
N ILE A 69 4.99 -1.18 -8.05
CA ILE A 69 5.06 -0.42 -6.80
C ILE A 69 5.64 -1.34 -5.71
N THR A 70 6.82 -0.99 -5.21
CA THR A 70 7.51 -1.69 -4.13
C THR A 70 7.25 -1.00 -2.80
N LEU A 71 6.65 -1.71 -1.85
CA LEU A 71 6.47 -1.23 -0.47
C LEU A 71 7.83 -1.17 0.25
N PRO A 72 8.03 -0.27 1.24
CA PRO A 72 9.25 -0.23 2.04
C PRO A 72 9.30 -1.37 3.05
N ALA A 73 10.37 -1.45 3.84
CA ALA A 73 10.42 -2.37 4.98
C ALA A 73 9.25 -2.06 5.95
N PRO A 74 8.44 -3.07 6.33
CA PRO A 74 7.28 -2.84 7.18
C PRO A 74 7.68 -2.36 8.57
N VAL A 75 6.97 -1.33 9.04
CA VAL A 75 6.97 -0.90 10.44
C VAL A 75 5.52 -0.80 10.87
N ALA A 76 5.19 -1.48 11.97
CA ALA A 76 3.82 -1.54 12.49
C ALA A 76 3.15 -0.17 12.51
N GLY A 77 1.98 -0.07 11.86
CA GLY A 77 1.20 1.16 11.76
C GLY A 77 1.47 2.02 10.52
N GLN A 78 2.45 1.70 9.67
CA GLN A 78 2.52 2.28 8.33
C GLN A 78 1.26 1.91 7.53
N THR A 79 0.74 2.84 6.72
CA THR A 79 -0.47 2.63 5.92
C THR A 79 -0.30 3.20 4.52
N TYR A 80 -0.71 2.46 3.50
CA TYR A 80 -0.68 2.89 2.11
C TYR A 80 -2.06 2.68 1.49
N LYS A 81 -2.69 3.75 1.04
CA LYS A 81 -3.95 3.71 0.28
C LYS A 81 -3.64 4.04 -1.16
N LEU A 82 -3.82 3.09 -2.07
CA LEU A 82 -3.62 3.27 -3.50
C LEU A 82 -4.99 3.34 -4.19
N ILE A 83 -5.16 4.34 -5.06
CA ILE A 83 -6.34 4.48 -5.91
C ILE A 83 -5.92 4.71 -7.36
N TYR A 84 -6.80 4.36 -8.29
CA TYR A 84 -6.62 4.72 -9.70
C TYR A 84 -7.09 6.16 -9.98
N GLY A 85 -6.31 6.89 -10.76
CA GLY A 85 -6.60 8.27 -11.17
C GLY A 85 -6.58 8.50 -12.68
N GLY A 86 -6.51 7.44 -13.48
CA GLY A 86 -6.65 7.55 -14.93
C GLY A 86 -8.11 7.54 -15.39
N ALA A 87 -8.32 7.56 -16.71
CA ALA A 87 -9.61 7.90 -17.31
C ALA A 87 -10.33 6.72 -18.00
N ALA A 88 -9.70 5.55 -18.05
CA ALA A 88 -10.21 4.35 -18.71
C ALA A 88 -9.64 3.09 -18.04
N GLU A 89 -10.12 1.91 -18.41
CA GLU A 89 -9.42 0.66 -18.10
C GLU A 89 -8.04 0.65 -18.79
N GLU A 90 -7.05 0.10 -18.11
CA GLU A 90 -5.69 -0.06 -18.61
C GLU A 90 -5.53 -1.42 -19.30
N ALA A 91 -4.67 -1.48 -20.33
CA ALA A 91 -4.27 -2.75 -20.96
C ALA A 91 -3.00 -3.33 -20.31
N GLU A 92 -2.48 -2.63 -19.31
CA GLU A 92 -1.23 -2.90 -18.63
C GLU A 92 -1.49 -3.36 -17.19
N ASN A 93 -0.51 -4.06 -16.64
CA ASN A 93 -0.59 -4.58 -15.29
C ASN A 93 0.01 -3.61 -14.26
N LEU A 94 -0.71 -3.41 -13.15
CA LEU A 94 -0.14 -2.82 -11.94
C LEU A 94 0.27 -3.94 -10.98
N ILE A 95 1.54 -3.92 -10.59
CA ILE A 95 2.12 -4.93 -9.71
C ILE A 95 2.50 -4.27 -8.40
N ILE A 96 1.96 -4.76 -7.29
CA ILE A 96 2.30 -4.29 -5.94
C ILE A 96 3.10 -5.39 -5.26
N VAL A 97 4.32 -5.06 -4.82
CA VAL A 97 5.23 -6.02 -4.20
C VAL A 97 5.68 -5.56 -2.83
N THR A 98 5.90 -6.52 -1.94
CA THR A 98 6.62 -6.30 -0.69
C THR A 98 8.13 -6.11 -0.97
N PRO A 99 8.95 -5.66 0.01
CA PRO A 99 10.40 -5.48 -0.18
C PRO A 99 11.17 -6.73 -0.64
N GLY A 100 10.59 -7.90 -0.42
CA GLY A 100 11.17 -9.19 -0.80
C GLY A 100 10.33 -10.37 -0.33
N ASN A 101 10.72 -11.57 -0.76
CA ASN A 101 9.98 -12.82 -0.50
C ASN A 101 9.92 -13.26 0.98
N THR A 102 10.62 -12.57 1.87
CA THR A 102 10.50 -12.75 3.33
C THR A 102 9.31 -12.01 3.93
N ASN A 103 8.67 -11.14 3.16
CA ASN A 103 7.55 -10.30 3.56
C ASN A 103 6.34 -10.68 2.70
N PHE A 104 5.19 -10.92 3.31
CA PHE A 104 3.99 -11.33 2.58
C PHE A 104 2.74 -10.57 3.00
N PHE A 105 1.72 -10.67 2.15
CA PHE A 105 0.40 -10.11 2.37
C PHE A 105 -0.50 -11.08 3.14
N ILE A 106 -1.35 -10.55 4.00
CA ILE A 106 -2.39 -11.27 4.72
C ILE A 106 -3.71 -10.55 4.47
N GLY A 107 -4.72 -11.27 3.98
CA GLY A 107 -6.02 -10.70 3.64
C GLY A 107 -6.44 -11.01 2.21
N CYS A 108 -7.32 -10.18 1.67
CA CYS A 108 -7.94 -10.38 0.37
C CYS A 108 -8.43 -9.07 -0.22
N ILE A 109 -8.65 -9.06 -1.52
CA ILE A 109 -9.40 -8.00 -2.21
C ILE A 109 -10.63 -8.60 -2.88
N VAL A 110 -11.60 -7.76 -3.22
CA VAL A 110 -12.72 -8.16 -4.08
C VAL A 110 -12.39 -7.82 -5.52
N HIS A 111 -12.46 -8.81 -6.40
CA HIS A 111 -12.48 -8.59 -7.84
C HIS A 111 -13.91 -8.22 -8.25
N LEU A 112 -14.06 -7.00 -8.76
CA LEU A 112 -15.28 -6.52 -9.39
C LEU A 112 -15.17 -6.86 -10.88
N ASP A 113 -15.72 -7.99 -11.28
CA ASP A 113 -15.54 -8.49 -12.64
C ASP A 113 -16.46 -7.75 -13.61
N SER A 114 -15.88 -7.17 -14.67
CA SER A 114 -16.64 -6.43 -15.68
C SER A 114 -17.37 -7.33 -16.68
N ASN A 115 -17.07 -8.63 -16.71
CA ASN A 115 -17.67 -9.62 -17.62
C ASN A 115 -18.23 -10.89 -16.94
N ALA A 116 -18.05 -11.06 -15.62
CA ALA A 116 -18.55 -12.20 -14.85
C ALA A 116 -19.03 -11.82 -13.42
N ASP A 117 -19.10 -12.80 -12.52
CA ASP A 117 -19.51 -12.62 -11.14
C ASP A 117 -18.32 -12.17 -10.26
N ASN A 118 -18.59 -11.26 -9.33
CA ASN A 118 -17.59 -10.77 -8.38
C ASN A 118 -17.10 -11.89 -7.45
N ALA A 119 -15.78 -11.91 -7.21
CA ALA A 119 -15.14 -12.91 -6.35
C ALA A 119 -14.15 -12.28 -5.37
N SER A 120 -13.92 -12.96 -4.25
CA SER A 120 -12.85 -12.58 -3.32
C SER A 120 -11.55 -13.28 -3.70
N ILE A 121 -10.47 -12.52 -3.84
CA ILE A 121 -9.13 -13.02 -4.17
C ILE A 121 -8.26 -12.94 -2.91
N TYR A 122 -7.79 -14.10 -2.44
CA TYR A 122 -7.05 -14.21 -1.17
C TYR A 122 -5.55 -14.38 -1.38
N SER A 123 -4.78 -13.76 -0.48
CA SER A 123 -3.41 -14.21 -0.23
C SER A 123 -3.42 -15.57 0.48
N ASN A 124 -2.38 -16.39 0.29
CA ASN A 124 -2.23 -17.66 0.99
C ASN A 124 -1.87 -17.51 2.49
N GLY A 125 -1.60 -16.28 2.94
CA GLY A 125 -1.30 -15.98 4.35
C GLY A 125 0.05 -16.50 4.84
N SER A 126 0.93 -16.97 3.95
CA SER A 126 2.22 -17.57 4.32
C SER A 126 3.41 -17.18 3.45
N SER A 127 3.20 -16.76 2.18
CA SER A 127 4.33 -16.45 1.28
C SER A 127 4.05 -15.41 0.21
N ASN A 128 2.79 -15.18 -0.18
CA ASN A 128 2.49 -14.30 -1.31
C ASN A 128 2.97 -12.85 -1.04
N SER A 129 4.02 -12.46 -1.77
CA SER A 129 4.75 -11.20 -1.66
C SER A 129 4.44 -10.22 -2.80
N LYS A 130 3.51 -10.60 -3.68
CA LYS A 130 3.10 -9.85 -4.87
C LYS A 130 1.59 -9.94 -5.06
N LEU A 131 0.97 -8.81 -5.39
CA LEU A 131 -0.37 -8.69 -5.95
C LEU A 131 -0.23 -8.11 -7.37
N THR A 132 -0.82 -8.76 -8.35
CA THR A 132 -0.92 -8.24 -9.73
C THR A 132 -2.38 -7.90 -9.99
N LEU A 133 -2.64 -6.64 -10.35
CA LEU A 133 -3.89 -6.20 -10.96
C LEU A 133 -3.71 -6.29 -12.46
N THR A 134 -4.39 -7.25 -13.09
CA THR A 134 -4.31 -7.49 -14.53
C THR A 134 -5.32 -6.59 -15.24
N ASP A 135 -4.89 -5.90 -16.30
CA ASP A 135 -5.73 -5.09 -17.19
C ASP A 135 -6.81 -4.31 -16.40
N PHE A 136 -6.32 -3.50 -15.47
CA PHE A 136 -7.15 -2.98 -14.37
C PHE A 136 -7.87 -1.69 -14.78
N GLY A 137 -9.07 -1.51 -14.23
CA GLY A 137 -9.75 -0.24 -14.21
C GLY A 137 -9.80 0.35 -12.80
N CYS A 138 -11.01 0.63 -12.30
CA CYS A 138 -11.17 1.31 -11.02
C CYS A 138 -10.76 0.43 -9.83
N PHE A 139 -9.84 0.90 -8.98
CA PHE A 139 -9.46 0.16 -7.77
C PHE A 139 -9.27 1.07 -6.56
N GLU A 140 -9.39 0.45 -5.38
CA GLU A 140 -8.88 0.97 -4.11
C GLU A 140 -8.20 -0.16 -3.36
N ILE A 141 -6.90 -0.02 -3.08
CA ILE A 141 -6.11 -1.00 -2.33
C ILE A 141 -5.58 -0.34 -1.06
N ASN A 142 -5.94 -0.89 0.08
CA ASN A 142 -5.52 -0.45 1.40
C ASN A 142 -4.55 -1.48 1.99
N ILE A 143 -3.38 -1.01 2.38
CA ILE A 143 -2.29 -1.84 2.91
C ILE A 143 -1.86 -1.27 4.26
N VAL A 144 -1.73 -2.12 5.27
CA VAL A 144 -1.30 -1.73 6.61
C VAL A 144 -0.17 -2.65 7.06
N ALA A 145 0.96 -2.08 7.47
CA ALA A 145 2.03 -2.86 8.07
C ALA A 145 1.55 -3.43 9.41
N LYS A 146 1.46 -4.76 9.49
CA LYS A 146 1.02 -5.49 10.68
C LYS A 146 2.08 -5.43 11.78
N ASP A 147 3.32 -5.67 11.40
CA ASP A 147 4.49 -5.78 12.28
C ASP A 147 5.75 -5.35 11.51
N SER A 148 6.93 -5.81 11.93
CA SER A 148 8.20 -5.54 11.24
C SER A 148 8.47 -6.49 10.05
N THR A 149 7.49 -7.32 9.67
CA THR A 149 7.68 -8.38 8.67
C THR A 149 6.57 -8.41 7.63
N ASN A 150 5.31 -8.27 8.00
CA ASN A 150 4.20 -8.53 7.09
C ASN A 150 3.17 -7.40 6.99
N TYR A 151 2.37 -7.47 5.94
CA TYR A 151 1.32 -6.49 5.64
C TYR A 151 -0.06 -7.14 5.69
N PHE A 152 -1.04 -6.42 6.25
CA PHE A 152 -2.45 -6.65 5.96
C PHE A 152 -2.83 -5.92 4.67
N ILE A 153 -3.70 -6.53 3.86
CA ILE A 153 -4.22 -5.96 2.62
C ILE A 153 -5.73 -6.17 2.50
N HIS A 154 -6.44 -5.14 2.03
CA HIS A 154 -7.86 -5.20 1.69
C HIS A 154 -8.23 -4.14 0.66
N GLY A 155 -9.36 -4.34 -0.02
CA GLY A 155 -9.83 -3.41 -1.04
C GLY A 155 -10.62 -4.07 -2.16
N TYR A 156 -10.66 -3.42 -3.30
CA TYR A 156 -11.25 -3.96 -4.52
C TYR A 156 -10.43 -3.53 -5.75
N ALA A 157 -10.53 -4.32 -6.82
CA ALA A 157 -10.05 -3.97 -8.14
C ALA A 157 -11.07 -4.42 -9.18
N GLU A 158 -11.38 -3.53 -10.11
CA GLU A 158 -12.23 -3.82 -11.27
C GLU A 158 -11.35 -4.15 -12.47
N SER A 159 -11.73 -5.20 -13.19
CA SER A 159 -11.04 -5.70 -14.38
C SER A 159 -11.83 -6.83 -15.03
N ALA A 160 -11.53 -7.13 -16.29
CA ALA A 160 -12.02 -8.33 -16.97
C ALA A 160 -11.29 -9.61 -16.51
N ASP A 161 -10.01 -9.50 -16.16
CA ASP A 161 -9.18 -10.60 -15.70
C ASP A 161 -8.91 -10.50 -14.20
N ALA A 162 -9.08 -11.62 -13.49
CA ALA A 162 -8.95 -11.64 -12.04
C ALA A 162 -7.52 -11.24 -11.57
N PRO A 163 -7.41 -10.35 -10.56
CA PRO A 163 -6.15 -10.11 -9.87
C PRO A 163 -5.57 -11.40 -9.27
N ALA A 164 -4.26 -11.45 -9.08
CA ALA A 164 -3.58 -12.62 -8.55
C ALA A 164 -2.58 -12.29 -7.44
N PHE A 165 -2.61 -13.06 -6.35
CA PHE A 165 -1.54 -13.09 -5.36
C PHE A 165 -0.53 -14.20 -5.70
N ALA A 166 0.76 -13.88 -5.64
CA ALA A 166 1.85 -14.83 -5.90
C ALA A 166 3.12 -14.46 -5.14
N ASN A 167 4.16 -15.29 -5.26
CA ASN A 167 5.52 -14.93 -4.86
C ASN A 167 6.20 -14.09 -5.97
N GLN A 168 7.18 -13.27 -5.61
CA GLN A 168 8.04 -12.58 -6.58
C GLN A 168 8.99 -13.55 -7.26
#